data_AF-A0A125SG89-F1
#
_entry.id   AF-A0A125SG89-F1
#
_cell.length_a   1.000
_cell.length_b   1.000
_cell.length_c   1.000
_cell.angle_alpha   90.00
_cell.angle_beta   90.00
_cell.angle_gamma   90.00
#
_symmetry.space_group_name_H-M   'P 1'
#
loop_
_entity.id
_entity.type
_entity.pdbx_description
1 polymer ?
#
loop_
_entity_poly.entity_id
_entity_poly.type
_entity_poly.pdbx_seq_one_letter_code
_entity_poly.pdbx_strand_id
1 'polypeptide(L)'
;MNPNHSDASRAPNENPTSSGDTANPPAPPFADLTPERMLDALDSVLMPIGERTDGGMLALNSYENRVYQVGMEDGPPMVAKFYRPERWSDNAILEEHAFVATLYEREIPAVPARTISGATLHSFEGYRFSIFERRGGRAPDIDRPQTLEWLGRFIGRIHAVGQIKPYVERPSLDIQTFGYEPRDFLLSHGFVPDDVREAYETVVNMALEGVERCYDRAGDIKSIRLHGDCHPSNVLWTDAGPHFVDFDDSRMAPAIQDLWLLLPGDRAEASRALGDLLAGYEAFCDFEPRELHLVEALRTLRLIHYAAWLARRWNDPAFPAAFPWFNTQRYWEDRILELREQVGAMEEGPLWPL
;
A
#
# COMPACT_ATOMS: atom_id res chain seq x y z
N MET A 1 -76.80 20.19 41.95
CA MET A 1 -77.12 18.87 42.53
C MET A 1 -76.53 17.82 41.61
N ASN A 2 -75.61 17.02 42.13
CA ASN A 2 -75.13 15.76 41.54
C ASN A 2 -76.28 14.74 41.51
N PRO A 3 -76.29 13.69 40.65
CA PRO A 3 -75.39 12.54 40.89
C PRO A 3 -74.90 11.70 39.67
N ASN A 4 -73.72 11.10 39.89
CA ASN A 4 -73.15 9.78 39.51
C ASN A 4 -74.08 8.73 38.82
N HIS A 5 -73.63 7.78 38.00
CA HIS A 5 -72.50 6.83 38.16
C HIS A 5 -72.21 6.03 36.86
N SER A 6 -70.92 5.68 36.62
CA SER A 6 -70.28 4.46 36.03
C SER A 6 -70.89 3.78 34.78
N ASP A 7 -70.15 3.29 33.77
CA ASP A 7 -68.93 2.44 33.78
C ASP A 7 -68.33 2.31 32.36
N ALA A 8 -67.10 1.79 32.26
CA ALA A 8 -66.42 1.16 31.10
C ALA A 8 -65.00 1.69 30.75
N SER A 9 -64.01 1.12 31.48
CA SER A 9 -62.74 0.54 30.99
C SER A 9 -61.83 1.32 30.03
N ARG A 10 -60.69 1.76 30.60
CA ARG A 10 -59.44 2.23 29.99
C ARG A 10 -58.58 1.03 29.57
N ALA A 11 -58.10 0.98 28.33
CA ALA A 11 -56.98 0.13 27.90
C ALA A 11 -55.69 0.98 27.80
N PRO A 12 -54.50 0.45 28.15
CA PRO A 12 -53.28 1.23 28.20
C PRO A 12 -52.50 1.26 26.88
N ASN A 13 -51.73 2.33 26.79
CA ASN A 13 -50.81 2.79 25.75
C ASN A 13 -49.71 1.76 25.41
N GLU A 14 -49.56 1.38 24.14
CA GLU A 14 -48.41 0.61 23.64
C GLU A 14 -47.61 1.47 22.64
N ASN A 15 -46.43 1.91 23.07
CA ASN A 15 -45.37 2.43 22.20
C ASN A 15 -44.69 1.25 21.49
N PRO A 16 -44.47 1.30 20.16
CA PRO A 16 -43.64 0.31 19.50
C PRO A 16 -42.17 0.61 19.81
N THR A 17 -41.54 -0.28 20.58
CA THR A 17 -40.09 -0.33 20.73
C THR A 17 -39.46 -0.71 19.39
N SER A 18 -38.79 0.24 18.75
CA SER A 18 -37.88 -0.03 17.64
C SER A 18 -36.65 -0.76 18.16
N SER A 19 -36.59 -2.07 17.96
CA SER A 19 -35.35 -2.84 18.04
C SER A 19 -34.46 -2.41 16.87
N GLY A 20 -33.68 -1.36 17.08
CA GLY A 20 -32.54 -1.07 16.22
C GLY A 20 -31.49 -2.14 16.47
N ASP A 21 -31.30 -3.03 15.51
CA ASP A 21 -30.07 -3.81 15.39
C ASP A 21 -28.93 -2.81 15.20
N THR A 22 -28.33 -2.36 16.30
CA THR A 22 -27.01 -1.77 16.28
C THR A 22 -26.06 -2.90 15.95
N ALA A 23 -25.85 -3.16 14.66
CA ALA A 23 -24.75 -3.99 14.20
C ALA A 23 -23.48 -3.41 14.85
N ASN A 24 -22.85 -4.18 15.74
CA ASN A 24 -21.55 -3.81 16.28
C ASN A 24 -20.63 -3.50 15.09
N PRO A 25 -19.81 -2.44 15.17
CA PRO A 25 -18.80 -2.22 14.15
C PRO A 25 -17.99 -3.52 13.99
N PRO A 26 -17.71 -3.96 12.75
CA PRO A 26 -16.94 -5.18 12.54
C PRO A 26 -15.65 -5.09 13.36
N ALA A 27 -15.30 -6.19 14.03
CA ALA A 27 -14.10 -6.24 14.85
C ALA A 27 -12.87 -5.85 14.00
N PRO A 28 -11.87 -5.16 14.58
CA PRO A 28 -10.65 -4.81 13.86
C PRO A 28 -10.05 -6.06 13.18
N PRO A 29 -9.52 -5.98 11.96
CA PRO A 29 -9.13 -7.17 11.17
C PRO A 29 -8.10 -8.10 11.82
N PHE A 30 -7.40 -7.63 12.85
CA PHE A 30 -6.40 -8.40 13.61
C PHE A 30 -6.71 -8.46 15.11
N ALA A 31 -7.94 -8.13 15.53
CA ALA A 31 -8.31 -8.03 16.94
C ALA A 31 -7.98 -9.31 17.72
N ASP A 32 -8.16 -10.46 17.07
CA ASP A 32 -7.96 -11.76 17.70
C ASP A 32 -6.61 -12.42 17.33
N LEU A 33 -5.72 -11.74 16.59
CA LEU A 33 -4.40 -12.26 16.23
C LEU A 33 -3.40 -11.94 17.34
N THR A 34 -3.42 -12.72 18.43
CA THR A 34 -2.49 -12.55 19.55
C THR A 34 -1.11 -13.15 19.25
N PRO A 35 -0.04 -12.76 19.97
CA PRO A 35 1.28 -13.38 19.81
C PRO A 35 1.26 -14.91 19.94
N GLU A 36 0.46 -15.45 20.86
CA GLU A 36 0.31 -16.90 21.04
C GLU A 36 -0.28 -17.55 19.79
N ARG A 37 -1.35 -16.99 19.23
CA ARG A 37 -1.96 -17.52 17.99
C ARG A 37 -1.02 -17.40 16.79
N MET A 38 -0.20 -16.37 16.75
CA MET A 38 0.83 -16.24 15.71
C MET A 38 1.90 -17.32 15.83
N LEU A 39 2.37 -17.62 17.04
CA LEU A 39 3.31 -18.72 17.28
C LEU A 39 2.69 -20.07 16.94
N ASP A 40 1.45 -20.33 17.37
CA ASP A 40 0.71 -21.56 17.02
C ASP A 40 0.56 -21.72 15.49
N ALA A 41 0.28 -20.62 14.78
CA ALA A 41 0.21 -20.62 13.32
C ALA A 41 1.56 -21.00 12.69
N LEU A 42 2.66 -20.42 13.16
CA LEU A 42 4.00 -20.71 12.65
C LEU A 42 4.42 -22.15 12.96
N ASP A 43 4.22 -22.61 14.19
CA ASP A 43 4.56 -23.97 14.60
C ASP A 43 3.74 -25.02 13.84
N SER A 44 2.50 -24.70 13.44
CA SER A 44 1.65 -25.57 12.62
C SER A 44 2.28 -25.94 11.27
N VAL A 45 3.17 -25.08 10.73
CA VAL A 45 3.86 -25.31 9.45
C VAL A 45 5.35 -25.65 9.60
N LEU A 46 6.00 -25.15 10.67
CA LEU A 46 7.44 -25.36 10.91
C LEU A 46 7.74 -26.70 11.61
N MET A 47 6.94 -27.09 12.60
CA MET A 47 7.19 -28.35 13.34
C MET A 47 7.18 -29.60 12.43
N PRO A 48 6.27 -29.73 11.44
CA PRO A 48 6.28 -30.88 10.52
C PRO A 48 7.57 -31.04 9.71
N ILE A 49 8.31 -29.95 9.47
CA ILE A 49 9.60 -29.97 8.75
C ILE A 49 10.81 -29.98 9.71
N GLY A 50 10.57 -30.08 11.02
CA GLY A 50 11.62 -30.12 12.03
C GLY A 50 12.20 -28.76 12.44
N GLU A 51 11.56 -27.66 12.07
CA GLU A 51 11.92 -26.31 12.51
C GLU A 51 11.06 -25.89 13.71
N ARG A 52 11.60 -25.07 14.61
CA ARG A 52 10.91 -24.60 15.83
C ARG A 52 11.22 -23.13 16.11
N THR A 53 10.18 -22.40 16.52
CA THR A 53 10.35 -21.03 17.01
C THR A 53 10.88 -21.03 18.45
N ASP A 54 11.66 -20.02 18.83
CA ASP A 54 12.16 -19.86 20.22
C ASP A 54 11.21 -19.04 21.12
N GLY A 55 10.03 -18.67 20.58
CA GLY A 55 9.03 -17.79 21.20
C GLY A 55 9.35 -16.30 21.12
N GLY A 56 10.53 -15.91 20.62
CA GLY A 56 10.91 -14.52 20.42
C GLY A 56 10.17 -13.89 19.23
N MET A 57 9.43 -12.81 19.47
CA MET A 57 8.76 -12.05 18.42
C MET A 57 9.06 -10.56 18.55
N LEU A 58 9.48 -9.95 17.44
CA LEU A 58 9.67 -8.51 17.31
C LEU A 58 8.78 -7.98 16.19
N ALA A 59 7.81 -7.14 16.53
CA ALA A 59 6.98 -6.48 15.53
C ALA A 59 7.83 -5.56 14.63
N LEU A 60 7.67 -5.69 13.32
CA LEU A 60 8.29 -4.81 12.33
C LEU A 60 7.28 -3.73 11.91
N ASN A 61 7.79 -2.60 11.42
CA ASN A 61 6.96 -1.48 11.01
C ASN A 61 6.17 -1.81 9.73
N SER A 62 4.94 -2.34 9.90
CA SER A 62 3.99 -2.59 8.83
C SER A 62 2.57 -2.33 9.34
N TYR A 63 1.86 -1.45 8.65
CA TYR A 63 0.52 -1.00 9.06
C TYR A 63 -0.60 -1.78 8.38
N GLU A 64 -0.36 -2.20 7.14
CA GLU A 64 -1.33 -2.95 6.36
C GLU A 64 -1.41 -4.40 6.84
N ASN A 65 -0.25 -5.07 6.86
CA ASN A 65 -0.09 -6.45 7.28
C ASN A 65 0.57 -6.49 8.67
N ARG A 66 0.43 -7.62 9.36
CA ARG A 66 1.10 -7.84 10.64
C ARG A 66 2.39 -8.59 10.37
N VAL A 67 3.52 -7.88 10.46
CA VAL A 67 4.85 -8.40 10.12
C VAL A 67 5.71 -8.50 11.36
N TYR A 68 6.32 -9.66 11.59
CA TYR A 68 7.14 -9.94 12.76
C TYR A 68 8.45 -10.59 12.35
N GLN A 69 9.53 -10.19 12.99
CA GLN A 69 10.73 -11.03 13.06
C GLN A 69 10.51 -12.07 14.16
N VAL A 70 10.73 -13.34 13.82
CA VAL A 70 10.51 -14.49 14.71
C VAL A 70 11.82 -15.20 14.94
N GLY A 71 12.16 -15.43 16.21
CA GLY A 71 13.33 -16.18 16.62
C GLY A 71 13.14 -17.69 16.42
N MET A 72 14.25 -18.38 16.17
CA MET A 72 14.29 -19.80 15.85
C MET A 72 15.19 -20.50 16.86
N GLU A 73 14.82 -21.71 17.30
CA GLU A 73 15.67 -22.52 18.17
C GLU A 73 17.02 -22.80 17.49
N ASP A 74 16.97 -23.11 16.19
CA ASP A 74 18.12 -23.34 15.33
C ASP A 74 18.15 -22.36 14.16
N GLY A 75 19.28 -21.68 13.98
CA GLY A 75 19.54 -20.81 12.82
C GLY A 75 19.15 -19.33 13.02
N PRO A 76 19.20 -18.54 11.94
CA PRO A 76 18.86 -17.12 12.01
C PRO A 76 17.35 -16.91 12.16
N PRO A 77 16.92 -15.76 12.71
CA PRO A 77 15.50 -15.42 12.77
C PRO A 77 14.89 -15.28 11.37
N MET A 78 13.59 -15.54 11.27
CA MET A 78 12.80 -15.41 10.05
C MET A 78 11.86 -14.20 10.12
N VAL A 79 11.17 -13.89 9.02
CA VAL A 79 10.09 -12.89 8.98
C VAL A 79 8.78 -13.58 8.70
N ALA A 80 7.78 -13.40 9.57
CA ALA A 80 6.41 -13.83 9.36
C ALA A 80 5.55 -12.63 8.95
N LYS A 81 4.74 -12.80 7.89
CA LYS A 81 3.77 -11.78 7.42
C LYS A 81 2.38 -12.39 7.44
N PHE A 82 1.51 -11.84 8.28
CA PHE A 82 0.09 -12.15 8.31
C PHE A 82 -0.66 -11.11 7.49
N TYR A 83 -1.34 -11.58 6.44
CA TYR A 83 -2.04 -10.72 5.48
C TYR A 83 -3.32 -10.18 6.10
N ARG A 84 -3.61 -8.89 5.84
CA ARG A 84 -4.90 -8.31 6.22
C ARG A 84 -6.04 -9.09 5.56
N PRO A 85 -7.03 -9.54 6.35
CA PRO A 85 -8.26 -10.09 5.79
C PRO A 85 -8.88 -9.14 4.77
N GLU A 86 -9.49 -9.69 3.73
CA GLU A 86 -10.27 -8.96 2.71
C GLU A 86 -9.49 -7.93 1.85
N ARG A 87 -8.17 -7.75 2.04
CA ARG A 87 -7.35 -6.91 1.16
C ARG A 87 -7.04 -7.57 -0.17
N TRP A 88 -6.48 -8.78 -0.12
CA TRP A 88 -6.11 -9.57 -1.30
C TRP A 88 -6.80 -10.93 -1.27
N SER A 89 -7.16 -11.46 -2.44
CA SER A 89 -7.55 -12.86 -2.61
C SER A 89 -6.32 -13.78 -2.49
N ASP A 90 -6.55 -15.07 -2.25
CA ASP A 90 -5.45 -16.05 -2.20
C ASP A 90 -4.70 -16.11 -3.54
N ASN A 91 -5.44 -16.05 -4.65
CA ASN A 91 -4.86 -16.02 -5.99
C ASN A 91 -3.98 -14.79 -6.20
N ALA A 92 -4.42 -13.60 -5.76
CA ALA A 92 -3.61 -12.38 -5.87
C ALA A 92 -2.32 -12.45 -5.03
N ILE A 93 -2.38 -13.04 -3.82
CA ILE A 93 -1.18 -13.25 -2.99
C ILE A 93 -0.23 -14.23 -3.68
N LEU A 94 -0.73 -15.37 -4.13
CA LEU A 94 0.07 -16.39 -4.82
C LEU A 94 0.65 -15.88 -6.15
N GLU A 95 -0.05 -14.98 -6.83
CA GLU A 95 0.43 -14.36 -8.06
C GLU A 95 1.65 -13.46 -7.82
N GLU A 96 1.64 -12.69 -6.73
CA GLU A 96 2.81 -11.92 -6.26
C GLU A 96 3.96 -12.86 -5.88
N HIS A 97 3.69 -13.90 -5.09
CA HIS A 97 4.73 -14.87 -4.72
C HIS A 97 5.41 -15.48 -5.95
N ALA A 98 4.63 -15.85 -6.97
CA ALA A 98 5.17 -16.38 -8.21
C ALA A 98 6.02 -15.35 -8.96
N PHE A 99 5.64 -14.07 -8.94
CA PHE A 99 6.48 -13.01 -9.51
C PHE A 99 7.79 -12.86 -8.76
N VAL A 100 7.75 -12.75 -7.43
CA VAL A 100 8.95 -12.59 -6.59
C VAL A 100 9.87 -13.81 -6.68
N ALA A 101 9.31 -15.02 -6.74
CA ALA A 101 10.08 -16.24 -6.99
C ALA A 101 10.79 -16.19 -8.36
N THR A 102 10.10 -15.74 -9.41
CA THR A 102 10.70 -15.57 -10.75
C THR A 102 11.84 -14.53 -10.74
N LEU A 103 11.70 -13.45 -9.96
CA LEU A 103 12.75 -12.44 -9.79
C LEU A 103 13.98 -13.08 -9.12
N TYR A 104 13.76 -13.79 -8.01
CA TYR A 104 14.82 -14.46 -7.25
C TYR A 104 15.57 -15.51 -8.10
N GLU A 105 14.85 -16.35 -8.85
CA GLU A 105 15.43 -17.35 -9.77
C GLU A 105 16.31 -16.72 -10.87
N ARG A 106 16.05 -15.46 -11.21
CA ARG A 106 16.84 -14.67 -12.18
C ARG A 106 17.93 -13.83 -11.51
N GLU A 107 18.30 -14.16 -10.28
CA GLU A 107 19.33 -13.50 -9.49
C GLU A 107 19.06 -12.00 -9.30
N ILE A 108 17.79 -11.60 -9.29
CA ILE A 108 17.35 -10.25 -8.92
C ILE A 108 17.13 -10.30 -7.40
N PRO A 109 17.63 -9.32 -6.64
CA PRO A 109 17.67 -9.42 -5.19
C PRO A 109 16.30 -9.07 -4.57
N ALA A 110 15.30 -9.91 -4.83
CA ALA A 110 14.02 -9.90 -4.14
C ALA A 110 13.99 -11.03 -3.09
N VAL A 111 13.10 -10.93 -2.10
CA VAL A 111 12.99 -11.95 -1.04
C VAL A 111 11.70 -12.75 -1.23
N PRO A 112 11.76 -13.97 -1.79
CA PRO A 112 10.56 -14.78 -2.01
C PRO A 112 10.01 -15.35 -0.70
N ALA A 113 8.71 -15.63 -0.68
CA ALA A 113 8.11 -16.44 0.37
C ALA A 113 8.72 -17.85 0.35
N ARG A 114 9.11 -18.37 1.52
CA ARG A 114 9.63 -19.72 1.68
C ARG A 114 8.56 -20.72 1.28
N THR A 115 8.94 -21.73 0.50
CA THR A 115 8.08 -22.88 0.23
C THR A 115 8.23 -23.88 1.36
N ILE A 116 7.17 -24.09 2.13
CA ILE A 116 7.10 -25.04 3.24
C ILE A 116 6.03 -26.07 2.91
N SER A 117 6.41 -27.35 2.89
CA SER A 117 5.50 -28.45 2.52
C SER A 117 4.80 -28.24 1.16
N GLY A 118 5.50 -27.63 0.20
CA GLY A 118 5.00 -27.38 -1.16
C GLY A 118 4.10 -26.14 -1.32
N ALA A 119 3.91 -25.34 -0.26
CA ALA A 119 3.11 -24.11 -0.31
C ALA A 119 3.91 -22.91 0.23
N THR A 120 3.58 -21.72 -0.27
CA THR A 120 4.14 -20.44 0.21
C THR A 120 3.14 -19.60 1.02
N LEU A 121 1.85 -19.87 0.83
CA LEU A 121 0.75 -19.21 1.53
C LEU A 121 0.10 -20.26 2.42
N HIS A 122 0.01 -19.95 3.71
CA HIS A 122 -0.56 -20.83 4.72
C HIS A 122 -1.77 -20.16 5.36
N SER A 123 -2.59 -20.96 6.04
CA SER A 123 -3.74 -20.45 6.78
C SER A 123 -3.81 -21.08 8.16
N PHE A 124 -4.23 -20.28 9.14
CA PHE A 124 -4.46 -20.71 10.50
C PHE A 124 -5.60 -19.89 11.10
N GLU A 125 -6.66 -20.56 11.52
CA GLU A 125 -7.82 -19.95 12.19
C GLU A 125 -8.40 -18.70 11.48
N GLY A 126 -8.46 -18.75 10.14
CA GLY A 126 -9.00 -17.66 9.31
C GLY A 126 -7.97 -16.60 8.90
N TYR A 127 -6.76 -16.63 9.44
CA TYR A 127 -5.67 -15.76 9.02
C TYR A 127 -4.80 -16.44 7.98
N ARG A 128 -4.34 -15.65 7.01
CA ARG A 128 -3.41 -16.10 5.97
C ARG A 128 -2.03 -15.55 6.28
N PHE A 129 -0.98 -16.36 6.10
CA PHE A 129 0.38 -15.93 6.38
C PHE A 129 1.42 -16.61 5.50
N SER A 130 2.57 -15.95 5.41
CA SER A 130 3.75 -16.42 4.69
C SER A 130 4.99 -16.19 5.53
N ILE A 131 6.02 -17.00 5.28
CA ILE A 131 7.30 -16.94 5.98
C ILE A 131 8.39 -16.56 4.98
N PHE A 132 9.26 -15.62 5.35
CA PHE A 132 10.33 -15.09 4.51
C PHE A 132 11.67 -15.23 5.23
N GLU A 133 12.74 -15.35 4.45
CA GLU A 133 14.09 -15.19 5.00
C GLU A 133 14.28 -13.76 5.50
N ARG A 134 14.87 -13.60 6.68
CA ARG A 134 15.27 -12.28 7.15
C ARG A 134 16.43 -11.78 6.31
N ARG A 135 16.26 -10.60 5.70
CA ARG A 135 17.36 -9.81 5.16
C ARG A 135 17.61 -8.61 6.06
N GLY A 136 18.89 -8.36 6.36
CA GLY A 136 19.34 -7.14 7.02
C GLY A 136 19.70 -6.08 5.99
N GLY A 137 19.88 -4.85 6.44
CA GLY A 137 20.34 -3.75 5.59
C GLY A 137 19.85 -2.42 6.13
N ARG A 138 20.38 -1.34 5.56
CA ARG A 138 19.89 0.03 5.79
C ARG A 138 19.22 0.53 4.52
N ALA A 139 18.35 1.53 4.63
CA ALA A 139 17.87 2.22 3.44
C ALA A 139 19.06 2.74 2.61
N PRO A 140 18.99 2.68 1.27
CA PRO A 140 20.04 3.20 0.40
C PRO A 140 20.22 4.72 0.58
N ASP A 141 21.47 5.18 0.44
CA ASP A 141 21.80 6.60 0.37
C ASP A 141 21.51 7.12 -1.05
N ILE A 142 20.28 7.60 -1.26
CA ILE A 142 19.77 8.06 -2.56
C ILE A 142 20.31 9.43 -2.99
N ASP A 143 21.09 10.11 -2.15
CA ASP A 143 21.77 11.37 -2.53
C ASP A 143 23.03 11.10 -3.38
N ARG A 144 23.46 9.83 -3.47
CA ARG A 144 24.64 9.42 -4.22
C ARG A 144 24.27 8.92 -5.63
N PRO A 145 24.81 9.52 -6.70
CA PRO A 145 24.58 9.10 -8.08
C PRO A 145 24.86 7.61 -8.32
N GLN A 146 25.94 7.07 -7.73
CA GLN A 146 26.30 5.66 -7.89
C GLN A 146 25.29 4.71 -7.25
N THR A 147 24.67 5.12 -6.14
CA THR A 147 23.59 4.34 -5.50
C THR A 147 22.36 4.33 -6.41
N LEU A 148 21.99 5.48 -6.97
CA LEU A 148 20.86 5.60 -7.90
C LEU A 148 21.09 4.77 -9.17
N GLU A 149 22.27 4.83 -9.77
CA GLU A 149 22.60 3.99 -10.93
C GLU A 149 22.46 2.49 -10.61
N TRP A 150 22.91 2.06 -9.44
CA TRP A 150 22.74 0.67 -9.01
C TRP A 150 21.27 0.31 -8.77
N LEU A 151 20.50 1.18 -8.14
CA LEU A 151 19.06 0.98 -7.95
C LEU A 151 18.35 0.86 -9.31
N GLY A 152 18.63 1.80 -10.22
CA GLY A 152 18.13 1.81 -11.58
C GLY A 152 18.40 0.49 -12.29
N ARG A 153 19.63 -0.05 -12.16
CA ARG A 153 20.00 -1.36 -12.72
C ARG A 153 19.08 -2.49 -12.24
N PHE A 154 18.80 -2.56 -10.95
CA PHE A 154 17.94 -3.62 -10.42
C PHE A 154 16.47 -3.41 -10.75
N ILE A 155 15.97 -2.17 -10.74
CA ILE A 155 14.61 -1.84 -11.16
C ILE A 155 14.43 -2.19 -12.63
N GLY A 156 15.40 -1.87 -13.49
CA GLY A 156 15.41 -2.28 -14.91
C GLY A 156 15.30 -3.79 -15.06
N ARG A 157 16.02 -4.57 -14.26
CA ARG A 157 15.91 -6.03 -14.25
C ARG A 157 14.53 -6.51 -13.78
N ILE A 158 13.96 -5.91 -12.72
CA ILE A 158 12.60 -6.22 -12.25
C ILE A 158 11.60 -5.98 -13.36
N HIS A 159 11.66 -4.83 -14.02
CA HIS A 159 10.75 -4.44 -15.10
C HIS A 159 10.91 -5.31 -16.34
N ALA A 160 12.13 -5.72 -16.70
CA ALA A 160 12.36 -6.66 -17.80
C ALA A 160 11.62 -8.00 -17.57
N VAL A 161 11.62 -8.50 -16.33
CA VAL A 161 10.83 -9.69 -15.94
C VAL A 161 9.33 -9.37 -15.86
N GLY A 162 9.01 -8.18 -15.35
CA GLY A 162 7.65 -7.66 -15.22
C GLY A 162 6.89 -7.59 -16.54
N GLN A 163 7.60 -7.36 -17.65
CA GLN A 163 7.07 -7.30 -19.00
C GLN A 163 6.74 -8.65 -19.64
N ILE A 164 7.24 -9.76 -19.10
CA ILE A 164 7.13 -11.09 -19.74
C ILE A 164 5.68 -11.59 -19.75
N LYS A 165 4.95 -11.37 -18.65
CA LYS A 165 3.54 -11.74 -18.49
C LYS A 165 2.84 -10.67 -17.68
N PRO A 166 1.56 -10.35 -17.93
CA PRO A 166 0.79 -9.48 -17.06
C PRO A 166 0.36 -10.23 -15.78
N TYR A 167 -0.05 -9.47 -14.77
CA TYR A 167 -0.90 -10.01 -13.72
C TYR A 167 -2.33 -10.20 -14.24
N VAL A 168 -3.02 -11.17 -13.65
CA VAL A 168 -4.42 -11.52 -13.89
C VAL A 168 -5.27 -11.17 -12.67
N GLU A 169 -4.75 -11.37 -11.46
CA GLU A 169 -5.49 -11.22 -10.20
C GLU A 169 -5.14 -9.91 -9.50
N ARG A 170 -3.88 -9.48 -9.58
CA ARG A 170 -3.45 -8.16 -9.08
C ARG A 170 -3.97 -7.04 -10.00
N PRO A 171 -4.50 -5.95 -9.43
CA PRO A 171 -5.12 -4.88 -10.20
C PRO A 171 -4.08 -4.06 -10.97
N SER A 172 -4.58 -3.18 -11.82
CA SER A 172 -3.79 -2.09 -12.40
C SER A 172 -3.87 -0.85 -11.52
N LEU A 173 -2.85 0.01 -11.58
CA LEU A 173 -2.96 1.37 -11.10
C LEU A 173 -3.74 2.16 -12.14
N ASP A 174 -4.88 2.72 -11.74
CA ASP A 174 -5.72 3.55 -12.59
C ASP A 174 -6.28 4.76 -11.82
N ILE A 175 -6.75 5.76 -12.59
CA ILE A 175 -7.29 7.02 -12.05
C ILE A 175 -8.55 6.77 -11.21
N GLN A 176 -9.33 5.74 -11.54
CA GLN A 176 -10.59 5.46 -10.85
C GLN A 176 -10.33 5.00 -9.41
N THR A 177 -9.50 3.97 -9.24
CA THR A 177 -9.23 3.32 -7.95
C THR A 177 -8.27 4.11 -7.06
N PHE A 178 -7.42 4.96 -7.64
CA PHE A 178 -6.48 5.82 -6.89
C PHE A 178 -6.93 7.29 -6.75
N GLY A 179 -7.88 7.73 -7.57
CA GLY A 179 -8.32 9.12 -7.61
C GLY A 179 -9.79 9.27 -7.22
N TYR A 180 -10.68 8.86 -8.11
CA TYR A 180 -12.13 9.09 -7.96
C TYR A 180 -12.74 8.34 -6.78
N GLU A 181 -12.51 7.03 -6.65
CA GLU A 181 -13.06 6.26 -5.52
C GLU A 181 -12.53 6.72 -4.15
N PRO A 182 -11.22 7.00 -3.98
CA PRO A 182 -10.70 7.65 -2.78
C PRO A 182 -11.35 8.98 -2.45
N ARG A 183 -11.47 9.89 -3.43
CA ARG A 183 -12.15 11.18 -3.27
C ARG A 183 -13.58 10.99 -2.78
N ASP A 184 -14.35 10.15 -3.47
CA ASP A 184 -15.76 9.92 -3.18
C ASP A 184 -15.95 9.33 -1.78
N PHE A 185 -15.08 8.40 -1.39
CA PHE A 185 -15.07 7.85 -0.04
C PHE A 185 -14.89 8.95 1.02
N LEU A 186 -13.88 9.81 0.87
CA LEU A 186 -13.57 10.88 1.81
C LEU A 186 -14.72 11.89 1.96
N LEU A 187 -15.34 12.28 0.84
CA LEU A 187 -16.44 13.24 0.82
C LEU A 187 -17.76 12.64 1.36
N SER A 188 -18.05 11.38 1.02
CA SER A 188 -19.30 10.72 1.43
C SER A 188 -19.30 10.26 2.90
N HIS A 189 -18.13 9.95 3.47
CA HIS A 189 -18.01 9.43 4.84
C HIS A 189 -17.70 10.51 5.89
N GLY A 190 -17.73 11.79 5.51
CA GLY A 190 -17.61 12.91 6.46
C GLY A 190 -16.22 13.08 7.09
N PHE A 191 -15.16 12.61 6.42
CA PHE A 191 -13.78 12.79 6.90
C PHE A 191 -13.29 14.23 6.72
N VAL A 192 -13.74 14.89 5.65
CA VAL A 192 -13.38 16.29 5.36
C VAL A 192 -14.29 17.22 6.17
N PRO A 193 -13.75 18.11 7.03
CA PRO A 193 -14.53 19.04 7.84
C PRO A 193 -15.37 19.99 6.99
N ASP A 194 -16.57 20.32 7.48
CA ASP A 194 -17.57 21.08 6.72
C ASP A 194 -17.09 22.48 6.29
N ASP A 195 -16.24 23.12 7.08
CA ASP A 195 -15.72 24.47 6.81
C ASP A 195 -14.66 24.51 5.70
N VAL A 196 -13.98 23.39 5.42
CA VAL A 196 -12.99 23.26 4.34
C VAL A 196 -13.45 22.33 3.21
N ARG A 197 -14.62 21.69 3.35
CA ARG A 197 -15.17 20.73 2.38
C ARG A 197 -15.25 21.29 0.96
N GLU A 198 -15.81 22.48 0.78
CA GLU A 198 -15.94 23.10 -0.55
C GLU A 198 -14.58 23.36 -1.19
N ALA A 199 -13.62 23.86 -0.41
CA ALA A 199 -12.27 24.12 -0.88
C ALA A 199 -11.53 22.82 -1.25
N TYR A 200 -11.68 21.77 -0.45
CA TYR A 200 -11.13 20.44 -0.74
C TYR A 200 -11.76 19.81 -2.00
N GLU A 201 -13.08 19.81 -2.09
CA GLU A 201 -13.81 19.25 -3.24
C GLU A 201 -13.43 19.96 -4.54
N THR A 202 -13.29 21.29 -4.50
CA THR A 202 -12.84 22.07 -5.65
C THR A 202 -11.44 21.67 -6.09
N VAL A 203 -10.46 21.67 -5.18
CA VAL A 203 -9.07 21.40 -5.56
C VAL A 203 -8.85 19.94 -5.97
N VAL A 204 -9.48 18.98 -5.31
CA VAL A 204 -9.31 17.56 -5.65
C VAL A 204 -9.89 17.25 -7.04
N ASN A 205 -11.00 17.90 -7.42
CA ASN A 205 -11.55 17.77 -8.77
C ASN A 205 -10.60 18.39 -9.81
N MET A 206 -10.08 19.60 -9.57
CA MET A 206 -9.07 20.21 -10.45
C MET A 206 -7.82 19.35 -10.60
N ALA A 207 -7.37 18.72 -9.51
CA ALA A 207 -6.23 17.82 -9.52
C ALA A 207 -6.52 16.56 -10.35
N LEU A 208 -7.69 15.94 -10.21
CA LEU A 208 -8.08 14.77 -11.01
C LEU A 208 -8.21 15.09 -12.51
N GLU A 209 -8.77 16.24 -12.86
CA GLU A 209 -8.77 16.70 -14.25
C GLU A 209 -7.33 16.93 -14.78
N GLY A 210 -6.42 17.40 -13.92
CA GLY A 210 -4.99 17.51 -14.22
C GLY A 210 -4.34 16.14 -14.47
N VAL A 211 -4.66 15.16 -13.64
CA VAL A 211 -4.23 13.76 -13.80
C VAL A 211 -4.70 13.22 -15.14
N GLU A 212 -5.97 13.37 -15.50
CA GLU A 212 -6.51 12.94 -16.80
C GLU A 212 -5.73 13.55 -17.97
N ARG A 213 -5.49 14.87 -17.94
CA ARG A 213 -4.68 15.55 -18.98
C ARG A 213 -3.25 15.00 -19.06
N CYS A 214 -2.64 14.62 -17.94
CA CYS A 214 -1.32 13.99 -17.93
C CYS A 214 -1.33 12.62 -18.61
N TYR A 215 -2.36 11.80 -18.34
CA TYR A 215 -2.56 10.51 -19.00
C TYR A 215 -2.83 10.67 -20.50
N ASP A 216 -3.67 11.64 -20.89
CA ASP A 216 -3.93 11.96 -22.31
C ASP A 216 -2.65 12.33 -23.05
N ARG A 217 -1.76 13.13 -22.43
CA ARG A 217 -0.46 13.50 -23.02
C ARG A 217 0.50 12.32 -23.12
N ALA A 218 0.51 11.42 -22.12
CA ALA A 218 1.33 10.21 -22.18
C ALA A 218 0.84 9.26 -23.28
N GLY A 219 -0.48 9.25 -23.53
CA GLY A 219 -1.14 8.38 -24.50
C GLY A 219 -1.17 6.93 -24.02
N ASP A 220 -1.14 5.99 -24.96
CA ASP A 220 -1.08 4.56 -24.61
C ASP A 220 0.30 4.21 -24.07
N ILE A 221 0.34 3.91 -22.76
CA ILE A 221 1.52 3.50 -22.00
C ILE A 221 1.34 2.05 -21.58
N LYS A 222 2.34 1.22 -21.89
CA LYS A 222 2.34 -0.19 -21.54
C LYS A 222 2.46 -0.35 -20.02
N SER A 223 1.44 -0.93 -19.41
CA SER A 223 1.53 -1.36 -18.01
C SER A 223 2.31 -2.66 -17.87
N ILE A 224 3.14 -2.74 -16.83
CA ILE A 224 4.01 -3.88 -16.53
C ILE A 224 3.80 -4.32 -15.08
N ARG A 225 4.14 -5.57 -14.75
CA ARG A 225 4.24 -5.95 -13.34
C ARG A 225 5.45 -5.28 -12.74
N LEU A 226 5.27 -4.59 -11.62
CA LEU A 226 6.33 -3.85 -10.96
C LEU A 226 6.20 -3.97 -9.44
N HIS A 227 7.14 -3.40 -8.69
CA HIS A 227 7.09 -3.43 -7.22
C HIS A 227 5.88 -2.67 -6.67
N GLY A 228 5.55 -1.52 -7.26
CA GLY A 228 4.36 -0.72 -6.97
C GLY A 228 4.54 0.27 -5.83
N ASP A 229 5.53 0.03 -4.98
CA ASP A 229 5.92 0.87 -3.85
C ASP A 229 7.45 0.86 -3.64
N CYS A 230 8.21 1.09 -4.71
CA CYS A 230 9.67 1.09 -4.70
C CYS A 230 10.28 2.34 -4.04
N HIS A 231 9.95 2.57 -2.77
CA HIS A 231 10.50 3.63 -1.92
C HIS A 231 11.78 3.14 -1.20
N PRO A 232 12.73 4.01 -0.79
CA PRO A 232 13.98 3.59 -0.15
C PRO A 232 13.79 2.73 1.12
N SER A 233 12.67 2.89 1.83
CA SER A 233 12.34 2.06 3.01
C SER A 233 12.09 0.59 2.67
N ASN A 234 11.74 0.29 1.42
CA ASN A 234 11.48 -1.06 0.92
C ASN A 234 12.71 -1.66 0.21
N VAL A 235 13.88 -1.01 0.35
CA VAL A 235 15.16 -1.51 -0.14
C VAL A 235 16.13 -1.63 1.03
N LEU A 236 16.56 -2.86 1.32
CA LEU A 236 17.55 -3.15 2.34
C LEU A 236 18.94 -3.26 1.71
N TRP A 237 19.79 -2.27 1.96
CA TRP A 237 21.13 -2.18 1.39
C TRP A 237 22.19 -2.78 2.33
N THR A 238 23.02 -3.66 1.78
CA THR A 238 24.17 -4.27 2.46
C THR A 238 25.43 -4.15 1.60
N ASP A 239 26.59 -4.49 2.16
CA ASP A 239 27.85 -4.58 1.41
C ASP A 239 27.78 -5.64 0.28
N ALA A 240 26.88 -6.62 0.40
CA ALA A 240 26.64 -7.65 -0.62
C ALA A 240 25.65 -7.21 -1.72
N GLY A 241 24.99 -6.05 -1.56
CA GLY A 241 24.01 -5.51 -2.50
C GLY A 241 22.66 -5.16 -1.85
N PRO A 242 21.72 -4.59 -2.63
CA PRO A 242 20.34 -4.33 -2.19
C PRO A 242 19.56 -5.62 -2.04
N HIS A 243 18.47 -5.55 -1.27
CA HIS A 243 17.35 -6.48 -1.28
C HIS A 243 16.04 -5.69 -1.35
N PHE A 244 15.26 -5.90 -2.40
CA PHE A 244 13.91 -5.36 -2.53
C PHE A 244 12.95 -6.24 -1.71
N VAL A 245 12.20 -5.60 -0.82
CA VAL A 245 11.27 -6.27 0.10
C VAL A 245 9.88 -5.66 -0.01
N ASP A 246 8.88 -6.40 0.47
CA ASP A 246 7.48 -5.97 0.52
C ASP A 246 6.84 -5.65 -0.84
N PHE A 247 6.71 -6.69 -1.67
CA PHE A 247 5.95 -6.64 -2.92
C PHE A 247 4.42 -6.68 -2.70
N ASP A 248 3.90 -6.37 -1.50
CA ASP A 248 2.46 -6.41 -1.21
C ASP A 248 1.64 -5.47 -2.08
N ASP A 249 2.25 -4.39 -2.56
CA ASP A 249 1.64 -3.41 -3.44
C ASP A 249 2.01 -3.62 -4.91
N SER A 250 2.66 -4.74 -5.23
CA SER A 250 2.95 -5.14 -6.61
C SER A 250 1.67 -5.24 -7.42
N ARG A 251 1.70 -4.61 -8.60
CA ARG A 251 0.54 -4.40 -9.45
C ARG A 251 0.98 -4.14 -10.89
N MET A 252 -0.01 -4.02 -11.79
CA MET A 252 0.23 -3.52 -13.14
C MET A 252 0.28 -2.00 -13.14
N ALA A 253 1.33 -1.38 -13.66
CA ALA A 253 1.42 0.08 -13.76
C ALA A 253 2.50 0.51 -14.77
N PRO A 254 2.55 1.80 -15.17
CA PRO A 254 3.67 2.40 -15.88
C PRO A 254 4.99 2.22 -15.13
N ALA A 255 6.10 1.99 -15.85
CA ALA A 255 7.41 1.78 -15.26
C ALA A 255 7.87 2.96 -14.38
N ILE A 256 7.50 4.19 -14.72
CA ILE A 256 7.82 5.39 -13.95
C ILE A 256 7.33 5.30 -12.49
N GLN A 257 6.32 4.48 -12.18
CA GLN A 257 5.79 4.28 -10.82
C GLN A 257 6.88 3.87 -9.81
N ASP A 258 7.78 2.98 -10.19
CA ASP A 258 8.86 2.52 -9.30
C ASP A 258 10.08 3.46 -9.31
N LEU A 259 10.16 4.38 -10.28
CA LEU A 259 11.26 5.32 -10.40
C LEU A 259 10.99 6.64 -9.68
N TRP A 260 9.78 7.20 -9.81
CA TRP A 260 9.48 8.52 -9.26
C TRP A 260 9.50 8.55 -7.72
N LEU A 261 9.23 7.41 -7.07
CA LEU A 261 9.26 7.24 -5.62
C LEU A 261 10.66 7.40 -4.99
N LEU A 262 11.70 7.41 -5.82
CA LEU A 262 13.09 7.62 -5.41
C LEU A 262 13.56 9.06 -5.65
N LEU A 263 12.74 9.90 -6.28
CA LEU A 263 13.13 11.25 -6.68
C LEU A 263 12.92 12.25 -5.53
N PRO A 264 13.86 13.21 -5.35
CA PRO A 264 13.67 14.33 -4.44
C PRO A 264 12.54 15.26 -4.90
N GLY A 265 12.07 16.12 -4.00
CA GLY A 265 10.97 17.05 -4.28
C GLY A 265 11.35 18.23 -5.19
N ASP A 266 12.60 18.69 -5.15
CA ASP A 266 13.06 19.76 -6.06
C ASP A 266 13.18 19.22 -7.49
N ARG A 267 12.65 19.97 -8.46
CA ARG A 267 12.57 19.54 -9.86
C ARG A 267 13.93 19.35 -10.53
N ALA A 268 14.90 20.23 -10.26
CA ALA A 268 16.23 20.13 -10.85
C ALA A 268 17.00 18.96 -10.25
N GLU A 269 16.83 18.72 -8.95
CA GLU A 269 17.38 17.53 -8.28
C GLU A 269 16.71 16.25 -8.78
N ALA A 270 15.38 16.24 -8.95
CA ALA A 270 14.62 15.11 -9.47
C ALA A 270 15.05 14.73 -10.88
N SER A 271 15.30 15.74 -11.73
CA SER A 271 15.81 15.52 -13.09
C SER A 271 17.20 14.87 -13.08
N ARG A 272 18.11 15.32 -12.20
CA ARG A 272 19.44 14.71 -12.05
C ARG A 272 19.34 13.28 -11.52
N ALA A 273 18.57 13.07 -10.46
CA ALA A 273 18.39 11.76 -9.84
C ALA A 273 17.75 10.75 -10.82
N LEU A 274 16.78 11.19 -11.61
CA LEU A 274 16.19 10.33 -12.65
C LEU A 274 17.20 10.00 -13.75
N GLY A 275 18.05 10.95 -14.16
CA GLY A 275 19.14 10.68 -15.09
C GLY A 275 20.09 9.59 -14.58
N ASP A 276 20.48 9.66 -13.29
CA ASP A 276 21.34 8.66 -12.65
C ASP A 276 20.66 7.29 -12.56
N LEU A 277 19.36 7.24 -12.22
CA LEU A 277 18.57 6.00 -12.25
C LEU A 277 18.52 5.40 -13.66
N LEU A 278 18.21 6.22 -14.67
CA LEU A 278 18.06 5.77 -16.06
C LEU A 278 19.37 5.22 -16.62
N ALA A 279 20.52 5.80 -16.24
CA ALA A 279 21.84 5.30 -16.63
C ALA A 279 22.08 3.83 -16.25
N GLY A 280 21.51 3.38 -15.12
CA GLY A 280 21.53 1.97 -14.74
C GLY A 280 20.37 1.15 -15.32
N TYR A 281 19.18 1.74 -15.36
CA TYR A 281 17.93 1.11 -15.78
C TYR A 281 17.97 0.62 -17.23
N GLU A 282 18.43 1.48 -18.14
CA GLU A 282 18.43 1.22 -19.59
C GLU A 282 19.45 0.15 -20.02
N ALA A 283 20.31 -0.30 -19.12
CA ALA A 283 21.12 -1.50 -19.36
C ALA A 283 20.29 -2.80 -19.43
N PHE A 284 19.05 -2.78 -18.93
CA PHE A 284 18.19 -3.97 -18.82
C PHE A 284 16.77 -3.78 -19.34
N CYS A 285 16.27 -2.54 -19.39
CA CYS A 285 14.93 -2.24 -19.87
C CYS A 285 14.89 -0.84 -20.50
N ASP A 286 14.31 -0.72 -21.70
CA ASP A 286 14.11 0.59 -22.33
C ASP A 286 13.12 1.43 -21.50
N PHE A 287 13.40 2.72 -21.35
CA PHE A 287 12.48 3.67 -20.72
C PHE A 287 11.63 4.38 -21.78
N GLU A 288 10.32 4.48 -21.55
CA GLU A 288 9.39 5.23 -22.41
C GLU A 288 9.32 6.68 -21.95
N PRO A 289 9.89 7.65 -22.68
CA PRO A 289 9.97 9.04 -22.22
C PRO A 289 8.60 9.68 -21.98
N ARG A 290 7.54 9.27 -22.70
CA ARG A 290 6.18 9.77 -22.49
C ARG A 290 5.65 9.52 -21.07
N GLU A 291 6.19 8.52 -20.37
CA GLU A 291 5.85 8.27 -18.97
C GLU A 291 6.25 9.43 -18.03
N LEU A 292 7.14 10.34 -18.44
CA LEU A 292 7.48 11.52 -17.64
C LEU A 292 6.28 12.46 -17.41
N HIS A 293 5.27 12.42 -18.28
CA HIS A 293 4.02 13.13 -18.05
C HIS A 293 3.27 12.62 -16.82
N LEU A 294 3.55 11.39 -16.38
CA LEU A 294 2.81 10.72 -15.30
C LEU A 294 3.42 10.93 -13.92
N VAL A 295 4.61 11.54 -13.78
CA VAL A 295 5.28 11.71 -12.48
C VAL A 295 4.38 12.44 -11.46
N GLU A 296 3.95 13.66 -11.79
CA GLU A 296 3.08 14.45 -10.91
C GLU A 296 1.66 13.88 -10.84
N ALA A 297 1.20 13.20 -11.90
CA ALA A 297 -0.11 12.56 -11.91
C ALA A 297 -0.18 11.39 -10.92
N LEU A 298 0.84 10.51 -10.93
CA LEU A 298 0.96 9.39 -10.00
C LEU A 298 1.20 9.86 -8.57
N ARG A 299 1.97 10.95 -8.39
CA ARG A 299 2.12 11.58 -7.07
C ARG A 299 0.78 12.08 -6.55
N THR A 300 0.04 12.84 -7.34
CA THR A 300 -1.31 13.32 -7.01
C THR A 300 -2.25 12.16 -6.64
N LEU A 301 -2.29 11.12 -7.46
CA LEU A 301 -3.08 9.91 -7.20
C LEU A 301 -2.66 9.23 -5.89
N ARG A 302 -1.35 9.12 -5.60
CA ARG A 302 -0.85 8.57 -4.33
C ARG A 302 -1.31 9.40 -3.13
N LEU A 303 -1.31 10.72 -3.24
CA LEU A 303 -1.75 11.61 -2.16
C LEU A 303 -3.24 11.43 -1.84
N ILE A 304 -4.10 11.41 -2.86
CA ILE A 304 -5.55 11.22 -2.69
C ILE A 304 -5.82 9.80 -2.15
N HIS A 305 -5.22 8.77 -2.76
CA HIS A 305 -5.37 7.39 -2.33
C HIS A 305 -4.91 7.18 -0.88
N TYR A 306 -3.78 7.77 -0.48
CA TYR A 306 -3.24 7.64 0.89
C TYR A 306 -4.18 8.22 1.95
N ALA A 307 -4.78 9.39 1.69
CA ALA A 307 -5.78 9.96 2.59
C ALA A 307 -6.98 9.04 2.78
N ALA A 308 -7.51 8.45 1.70
CA ALA A 308 -8.60 7.48 1.79
C ALA A 308 -8.17 6.15 2.42
N TRP A 309 -6.92 5.73 2.20
CA TRP A 309 -6.36 4.52 2.81
C TRP A 309 -6.34 4.60 4.33
N LEU A 310 -5.93 5.75 4.89
CA LEU A 310 -6.02 6.06 6.32
C LEU A 310 -7.48 6.07 6.79
N ALA A 311 -8.35 6.80 6.07
CA ALA A 311 -9.75 6.94 6.41
C ALA A 311 -10.50 5.58 6.49
N ARG A 312 -10.30 4.71 5.49
CA ARG A 312 -10.90 3.36 5.44
C ARG A 312 -10.48 2.46 6.61
N ARG A 313 -9.38 2.80 7.30
CA ARG A 313 -8.81 2.01 8.40
C ARG A 313 -8.91 2.72 9.74
N TRP A 314 -9.57 3.89 9.79
CA TRP A 314 -9.57 4.75 10.97
C TRP A 314 -10.23 4.13 12.21
N ASN A 315 -11.12 3.14 12.01
CA ASN A 315 -11.74 2.38 13.11
C ASN A 315 -10.81 1.33 13.74
N ASP A 316 -9.69 0.99 13.10
CA ASP A 316 -8.65 0.13 13.70
C ASP A 316 -7.83 0.98 14.69
N PRO A 317 -7.82 0.67 16.00
CA PRO A 317 -7.14 1.48 17.02
C PRO A 317 -5.64 1.72 16.76
N ALA A 318 -4.98 0.85 15.98
CA ALA A 318 -3.59 1.05 15.60
C ALA A 318 -3.39 2.29 14.72
N PHE A 319 -4.38 2.67 13.91
CA PHE A 319 -4.28 3.77 12.95
C PHE A 319 -4.31 5.15 13.63
N PRO A 320 -5.29 5.48 14.49
CA PRO A 320 -5.26 6.74 15.24
C PRO A 320 -4.01 6.88 16.13
N ALA A 321 -3.49 5.77 16.68
CA ALA A 321 -2.27 5.78 17.49
C ALA A 321 -1.01 6.07 16.66
N ALA A 322 -0.90 5.49 15.46
CA ALA A 322 0.25 5.67 14.58
C ALA A 322 0.21 6.99 13.78
N PHE A 323 -0.98 7.48 13.47
CA PHE A 323 -1.22 8.66 12.65
C PHE A 323 -2.04 9.73 13.38
N PRO A 324 -1.64 10.18 14.57
CA PRO A 324 -2.45 11.10 15.39
C PRO A 324 -2.67 12.49 14.77
N TRP A 325 -1.90 12.81 13.72
CA TRP A 325 -2.03 14.03 12.93
C TRP A 325 -3.13 13.94 11.87
N PHE A 326 -3.55 12.74 11.46
CA PHE A 326 -4.62 12.55 10.48
C PHE A 326 -5.99 12.89 11.08
N ASN A 327 -6.96 13.24 10.22
CA ASN A 327 -8.31 13.63 10.61
C ASN A 327 -8.37 14.84 11.56
N THR A 328 -7.36 15.70 11.50
CA THR A 328 -7.34 17.02 12.16
C THR A 328 -7.67 18.11 11.14
N GLN A 329 -8.14 19.27 11.61
CA GLN A 329 -8.39 20.44 10.74
C GLN A 329 -7.15 20.79 9.92
N ARG A 330 -6.00 20.89 10.61
CA ARG A 330 -4.72 21.24 10.01
C ARG A 330 -4.30 20.27 8.90
N TYR A 331 -4.52 18.97 9.08
CA TYR A 331 -4.23 17.99 8.03
C TYR A 331 -4.98 18.28 6.74
N TRP A 332 -6.26 18.64 6.83
CA TRP A 332 -7.08 18.94 5.66
C TRP A 332 -6.69 20.27 4.99
N GLU A 333 -6.36 21.28 5.79
CA GLU A 333 -5.81 22.55 5.28
C GLU A 333 -4.48 22.34 4.52
N ASP A 334 -3.56 21.59 5.13
CA ASP A 334 -2.27 21.24 4.52
C ASP A 334 -2.49 20.39 3.24
N ARG A 335 -3.46 19.46 3.26
CA ARG A 335 -3.83 18.62 2.10
C ARG A 335 -4.39 19.45 0.94
N ILE A 336 -5.19 20.48 1.23
CA ILE A 336 -5.71 21.39 0.20
C ILE A 336 -4.57 22.16 -0.45
N LEU A 337 -3.63 22.68 0.36
CA LEU A 337 -2.46 23.39 -0.16
C LEU A 337 -1.61 22.48 -1.07
N GLU A 338 -1.29 21.28 -0.60
CA GLU A 338 -0.49 20.31 -1.37
C GLU A 338 -1.17 19.92 -2.70
N LEU A 339 -2.50 19.75 -2.72
CA LEU A 339 -3.23 19.49 -3.96
C LEU A 339 -3.19 20.69 -4.93
N ARG A 340 -3.20 21.93 -4.43
CA ARG A 340 -3.04 23.13 -5.29
C ARG A 340 -1.64 23.19 -5.90
N GLU A 341 -0.62 22.86 -5.11
CA GLU A 341 0.76 22.77 -5.60
C GLU A 341 0.90 21.69 -6.67
N GLN A 342 0.26 20.54 -6.49
CA GLN A 342 0.22 19.47 -7.50
C GLN A 342 -0.50 19.86 -8.78
N VAL A 343 -1.59 20.62 -8.71
CA VAL A 343 -2.23 21.20 -9.92
C VAL A 343 -1.22 22.05 -10.70
N GLY A 344 -0.51 22.95 -10.03
CA GLY A 344 0.55 23.76 -10.66
C GLY A 344 1.69 22.91 -11.24
N ALA A 345 2.17 21.91 -10.49
CA ALA A 345 3.25 21.03 -10.94
C ALA A 345 2.87 20.22 -12.19
N MET A 346 1.62 19.76 -12.30
CA MET A 346 1.10 19.09 -13.51
C MET A 346 0.97 20.04 -14.72
N GLU A 347 0.80 21.34 -14.49
CA GLU A 347 0.78 22.37 -15.55
C GLU A 347 2.19 22.75 -16.02
N GLU A 348 3.20 22.74 -15.13
CA GLU A 348 4.60 22.96 -15.49
C GLU A 348 5.17 21.89 -16.44
N GLY A 349 4.60 20.68 -16.42
CA GLY A 349 4.91 19.60 -17.35
C GLY A 349 6.05 18.65 -16.90
N PRO A 350 6.50 17.74 -17.78
CA PRO A 350 7.43 16.66 -17.43
C PRO A 350 8.82 17.20 -17.09
N LEU A 351 9.57 16.50 -16.23
CA LEU A 351 10.88 16.91 -15.68
C LEU A 351 11.83 17.54 -16.70
N TRP A 352 11.84 17.02 -17.93
CA TRP A 352 12.45 17.68 -19.09
C TRP A 352 11.54 17.59 -20.33
N PRO A 353 11.74 18.47 -21.33
CA PRO A 353 10.97 18.45 -22.57
C PRO A 353 11.11 17.13 -23.34
N LEU A 354 10.01 16.67 -23.94
CA LEU A 354 9.93 15.48 -24.78
C LEU A 354 9.97 15.79 -26.27
#